data_AF-A0A0M7B8D3-F1
#
_entry.id   AF-A0A0M7B8D3-F1
#
_cell.length_a   1.000
_cell.length_b   1.000
_cell.length_c   1.000
_cell.angle_alpha   90.00
_cell.angle_beta   90.00
_cell.angle_gamma   90.00
#
_symmetry.space_group_name_H-M   'P 1'
#
loop_
_entity.id
_entity.type
_entity.pdbx_description
1 polymer ?
#
loop_
_entity_poly.entity_id
_entity_poly.type
_entity_poly.pdbx_seq_one_letter_code
_entity_poly.pdbx_strand_id
1 'polypeptide(L)'
;MLQTQNLNQKELARRWGISHRTLERWRYAGKGPAYLKLGGRVLYRLADIAEFEESQLQRAVRISEAVARTGQSPRQLTVDPTRAPCPTVPLRRSLRAC
;
A
#
# COMPACT_ATOMS: atom_id res chain seq x y z
N MET A 1 34.98 12.69 -9.93
CA MET A 1 34.35 13.73 -9.09
C MET A 1 32.91 13.34 -8.84
N LEU A 2 32.64 12.55 -7.79
CA LEU A 2 31.27 12.15 -7.46
C LEU A 2 30.60 13.32 -6.75
N GLN A 3 29.75 14.05 -7.46
CA GLN A 3 28.91 15.09 -6.87
C GLN A 3 28.03 14.42 -5.82
N THR A 4 28.35 14.64 -4.55
CA THR A 4 27.57 14.12 -3.43
C THR A 4 26.35 15.03 -3.31
N GLN A 5 25.38 14.84 -4.21
CA GLN A 5 24.17 15.64 -4.23
C GLN A 5 23.27 15.14 -3.10
N ASN A 6 23.15 15.97 -2.07
CA ASN A 6 22.24 15.76 -0.96
C ASN A 6 20.94 16.51 -1.27
N LEU A 7 19.82 15.78 -1.33
CA LEU A 7 18.50 16.36 -1.51
C LEU A 7 17.88 16.69 -0.16
N ASN A 8 17.29 17.87 -0.08
CA ASN A 8 16.46 18.22 1.05
C ASN A 8 15.09 17.53 0.94
N GLN A 9 14.35 17.44 2.04
CA GLN A 9 13.05 16.75 2.07
C GLN A 9 12.05 17.29 1.04
N LYS A 10 12.03 18.61 0.81
CA LYS A 10 11.15 19.24 -0.17
C LYS A 10 11.56 18.92 -1.61
N GLU A 11 12.85 18.79 -1.89
CA GLU A 11 13.35 18.45 -3.23
C GLU A 11 13.09 16.99 -3.55
N LEU A 12 13.33 16.08 -2.60
CA LEU A 12 12.97 14.67 -2.74
C LEU A 12 11.46 14.51 -2.98
N ALA A 13 10.65 15.21 -2.18
CA ALA A 13 9.19 15.24 -2.34
C ALA A 13 8.77 15.68 -3.75
N ARG A 14 9.37 16.76 -4.27
CA ARG A 14 9.10 17.25 -5.63
C ARG A 14 9.50 16.24 -6.70
N ARG A 15 10.67 15.61 -6.58
CA ARG A 15 11.16 14.60 -7.53
C ARG A 15 10.23 13.39 -7.62
N TRP A 16 9.75 12.91 -6.49
CA TRP A 16 8.84 11.76 -6.42
C TRP A 16 7.36 12.12 -6.60
N GLY A 17 7.03 13.41 -6.66
CA GLY A 17 5.64 13.87 -6.74
C GLY A 17 4.81 13.57 -5.49
N ILE A 18 5.45 13.33 -4.34
CA ILE A 18 4.76 13.05 -3.07
C ILE A 18 4.79 14.27 -2.15
N SER A 19 3.85 14.36 -1.22
CA SER A 19 3.90 15.40 -0.19
C SER A 19 5.07 15.16 0.76
N HIS A 20 5.78 16.22 1.14
CA HIS A 20 6.82 16.17 2.17
C HIS A 20 6.29 15.58 3.50
N ARG A 21 4.99 15.72 3.78
CA ARG A 21 4.32 15.12 4.94
C ARG A 21 4.32 13.59 4.91
N THR A 22 4.27 12.98 3.73
CA THR A 22 4.41 11.53 3.57
C THR A 22 5.81 11.09 4.02
N LEU A 23 6.85 11.84 3.65
CA LEU A 23 8.21 11.58 4.12
C LEU A 23 8.34 11.78 5.64
N GLU A 24 7.64 12.73 6.25
CA GLU A 24 7.60 12.85 7.72
C GLU A 24 6.99 11.60 8.36
N ARG A 25 5.83 11.15 7.85
CA ARG A 25 5.15 9.95 8.34
C ARG A 25 6.00 8.70 8.22
N TRP A 26 6.71 8.54 7.10
CA TRP A 26 7.62 7.41 6.88
C TRP A 26 8.69 7.32 7.96
N ARG A 27 9.20 8.46 8.41
CA ARG A 27 10.27 8.52 9.42
C ARG A 27 9.78 8.14 10.80
N TYR A 28 8.56 8.52 11.16
CA TYR A 28 7.91 8.02 12.37
C TYR A 28 7.62 6.51 12.28
N ALA A 29 7.23 6.03 11.10
CA ALA A 29 6.97 4.62 10.87
C ALA A 29 8.24 3.76 10.73
N GLY A 30 9.44 4.36 10.78
CA GLY A 30 10.70 3.65 10.54
C GLY A 30 10.85 3.10 9.12
N LYS A 31 10.14 3.68 8.15
CA LYS A 31 10.15 3.31 6.73
C LYS A 31 10.84 4.39 5.91
N GLY A 32 11.35 4.04 4.74
CA GLY A 32 11.89 4.98 3.76
C GLY A 32 13.41 4.87 3.54
N PRO A 33 13.96 5.71 2.65
CA PRO A 33 15.40 5.78 2.37
C PRO A 33 16.18 6.30 3.59
N ALA A 34 17.47 5.95 3.65
CA ALA A 34 18.35 6.46 4.70
C ALA A 34 18.43 7.99 4.66
N TYR A 35 18.49 8.60 5.84
CA TYR A 35 18.51 10.06 5.98
C TYR A 35 19.57 10.48 6.99
N LEU A 36 20.14 11.66 6.75
CA LEU A 36 21.07 12.33 7.65
C LEU A 36 20.34 13.43 8.41
N LYS A 37 20.49 13.43 9.73
CA LYS A 37 20.04 14.51 10.61
C LYS A 37 21.22 15.44 10.87
N LEU A 38 21.14 16.67 10.38
CA LEU A 38 22.19 17.68 10.51
C LEU A 38 21.56 19.00 10.98
N GLY A 39 21.86 19.40 12.22
CA GLY A 39 21.50 20.72 12.75
C GLY A 39 20.01 21.09 12.62
N GLY A 40 19.10 20.12 12.84
CA GLY A 40 17.65 20.32 12.70
C GLY A 40 17.11 20.17 11.27
N ARG A 41 17.98 19.93 10.29
CA ARG A 41 17.60 19.62 8.90
C ARG A 41 17.81 18.16 8.59
N VAL A 42 17.17 17.76 7.50
CA VAL A 42 17.14 16.37 7.06
C VAL A 42 17.53 16.34 5.60
N LEU A 43 18.57 15.58 5.33
CA LEU A 43 19.10 15.39 4.00
C LEU A 43 19.03 13.92 3.61
N TYR A 44 18.74 13.68 2.34
CA TYR A 44 18.77 12.38 1.71
C TYR A 44 19.89 12.36 0.69
N ARG A 45 20.71 11.32 0.68
CA ARG A 45 21.72 11.16 -0.38
C ARG A 45 21.07 10.51 -1.59
N LEU A 46 21.50 10.90 -2.78
CA LEU A 46 21.03 10.27 -4.00
C LEU A 46 21.33 8.77 -4.07
N ALA A 47 22.47 8.33 -3.53
CA ALA A 47 22.83 6.91 -3.47
C ALA A 47 21.78 6.11 -2.67
N ASP A 48 21.49 6.53 -1.45
CA ASP A 48 20.51 5.89 -0.57
C ASP A 48 19.08 5.91 -1.16
N ILE A 49 18.75 6.95 -1.95
CA ILE A 49 17.48 7.03 -2.68
C ILE A 49 17.41 5.97 -3.78
N ALA A 50 18.47 5.82 -4.58
CA ALA A 50 18.52 4.83 -5.66
C ALA A 50 18.44 3.39 -5.12
N GLU A 51 19.21 3.08 -4.07
CA GLU A 51 19.15 1.78 -3.38
C GLU A 51 17.74 1.49 -2.85
N PHE A 52 17.04 2.51 -2.35
CA PHE A 52 15.67 2.37 -1.89
C PHE A 52 14.69 2.09 -3.05
N GLU A 53 14.83 2.78 -4.18
CA GLU A 53 14.02 2.54 -5.39
C GLU A 53 14.20 1.09 -5.87
N GLU A 54 15.43 0.59 -5.95
CA GLU A 54 15.74 -0.79 -6.30
C GLU A 54 15.12 -1.79 -5.31
N SER A 55 15.24 -1.54 -4.01
CA SER A 55 14.65 -2.37 -2.96
C SER A 55 13.12 -2.43 -3.06
N GLN A 56 12.47 -1.31 -3.42
CA GLN A 56 11.01 -1.27 -3.63
C GLN A 56 10.60 -2.07 -4.87
N LEU A 57 11.35 -1.98 -5.96
CA LEU A 57 11.11 -2.78 -7.16
C LEU A 57 11.21 -4.27 -6.87
N GLN A 58 12.26 -4.71 -6.18
CA GLN A 58 12.42 -6.11 -5.76
C GLN A 58 11.29 -6.58 -4.85
N ARG A 59 10.87 -5.73 -3.90
CA ARG A 59 9.73 -6.02 -3.03
C ARG A 59 8.44 -6.19 -3.83
N ALA A 60 8.18 -5.33 -4.82
CA ALA A 60 7.00 -5.42 -5.67
C ALA A 60 6.99 -6.71 -6.50
N VAL A 61 8.13 -7.08 -7.10
CA VAL A 61 8.29 -8.36 -7.83
C VAL A 61 8.01 -9.54 -6.91
N ARG A 62 8.64 -9.57 -5.72
CA ARG A 62 8.45 -10.65 -4.74
C ARG A 62 6.99 -10.77 -4.29
N ILE A 63 6.29 -9.65 -4.10
CA ILE A 63 4.87 -9.66 -3.76
C ILE A 63 4.06 -10.22 -4.92
N SER A 64 4.30 -9.78 -6.16
CA SER A 64 3.58 -10.28 -7.33
C SER A 64 3.76 -11.78 -7.53
N GLU A 65 4.97 -12.30 -7.31
CA GLU A 65 5.29 -13.72 -7.38
C GLU A 65 4.57 -14.52 -6.27
N ALA A 66 4.55 -13.99 -5.05
CA ALA A 66 3.81 -14.59 -3.94
C ALA A 66 2.29 -14.62 -4.21
N VAL A 67 1.74 -13.54 -4.77
CA VAL A 67 0.33 -13.46 -5.15
C VAL A 67 -0.01 -14.48 -6.25
N ALA A 68 0.86 -14.62 -7.27
CA ALA A 68 0.69 -15.62 -8.32
C ALA A 68 0.64 -17.05 -7.76
N ARG A 69 1.48 -17.36 -6.77
CA ARG A 69 1.43 -18.66 -6.06
C ARG A 69 0.12 -18.87 -5.30
N THR A 70 -0.40 -17.83 -4.63
CA THR A 70 -1.70 -17.95 -3.92
C THR A 70 -2.91 -18.00 -4.85
N GLY A 71 -2.80 -17.45 -6.07
CA GLY A 71 -3.87 -17.48 -7.09
C GLY A 71 -4.04 -18.83 -7.80
N GLN A 72 -3.14 -19.79 -7.59
CA GLN A 72 -3.25 -21.15 -8.13
C GLN A 72 -4.09 -22.10 -7.26
N SER A 73 -4.77 -21.61 -6.22
CA SER A 73 -5.84 -22.40 -5.63
C SER A 73 -7.05 -22.27 -6.53
N PRO A 74 -7.51 -23.34 -7.22
CA PRO A 74 -8.79 -23.29 -7.90
C PRO A 74 -9.81 -23.06 -6.80
N ARG A 75 -10.28 -21.83 -6.65
CA ARG A 75 -11.54 -21.54 -5.98
C ARG A 75 -12.60 -22.20 -6.85
N GLN A 76 -12.75 -23.51 -6.69
CA GLN A 76 -13.93 -24.24 -7.09
C GLN A 76 -15.05 -23.53 -6.33
N LEU A 77 -15.71 -22.59 -7.01
CA LEU A 77 -17.04 -22.20 -6.66
C LEU A 77 -17.85 -23.49 -6.78
N THR A 78 -17.86 -24.28 -5.72
CA THR A 78 -18.91 -25.27 -5.50
C THR A 78 -20.17 -24.42 -5.39
N VAL A 79 -20.84 -24.24 -6.53
CA VAL A 79 -22.23 -23.82 -6.58
C VAL A 79 -22.93 -24.85 -5.72
N ASP A 80 -23.26 -24.50 -4.48
CA ASP A 80 -23.96 -25.38 -3.57
C ASP A 80 -25.34 -25.65 -4.20
N PRO A 81 -25.59 -26.86 -4.74
CA PRO A 81 -26.77 -27.10 -5.58
C PRO A 81 -28.06 -27.06 -4.75
N THR A 82 -27.97 -26.96 -3.42
CA THR A 82 -29.08 -27.06 -2.49
C THR A 82 -29.65 -25.70 -2.06
N ARG A 83 -29.19 -24.57 -2.63
CA ARG A 83 -29.85 -23.27 -2.39
C ARG A 83 -31.21 -23.21 -3.09
N ALA A 84 -32.20 -23.86 -2.49
CA ALA A 84 -33.61 -23.70 -2.83
C ALA A 84 -33.97 -22.20 -2.75
N PRO A 85 -34.82 -21.68 -3.66
CA PRO A 85 -35.35 -20.33 -3.54
C PRO A 85 -36.07 -20.21 -2.19
N CYS A 86 -35.71 -19.20 -1.39
CA CYS A 86 -36.42 -18.92 -0.15
C CYS A 86 -37.92 -18.76 -0.47
N PRO A 87 -38.83 -19.48 0.21
CA PRO A 87 -40.25 -19.28 -0.01
C PRO A 87 -40.63 -17.88 0.47
N THR A 88 -41.23 -17.10 -0.43
CA THR A 88 -41.75 -15.75 -0.14
C THR A 88 -42.78 -15.86 0.98
N VAL A 89 -42.42 -15.38 2.18
CA VAL A 89 -43.37 -15.30 3.30
C VAL A 89 -44.31 -14.13 3.02
N PRO A 90 -45.65 -14.31 3.04
CA PRO A 90 -46.56 -13.21 2.77
C PRO A 90 -46.51 -12.20 3.92
N LEU A 91 -46.38 -10.92 3.57
CA LEU A 91 -46.42 -9.79 4.48
C LEU A 91 -47.78 -9.78 5.20
N ARG A 92 -47.79 -10.11 6.50
CA ARG A 92 -49.01 -10.15 7.31
C ARG A 92 -49.53 -8.72 7.47
N ARG A 93 -50.54 -8.35 6.68
CA ARG A 93 -51.24 -7.07 6.79
C ARG A 93 -51.93 -7.01 8.16
N SER A 94 -51.38 -6.23 9.08
CA SER A 94 -52.02 -5.89 10.34
C SER A 94 -53.32 -5.13 10.05
N LEU A 95 -54.44 -5.83 10.03
CA LEU A 95 -55.75 -5.21 10.18
C LEU A 95 -55.83 -4.66 11.60
N ARG A 96 -55.77 -3.33 11.72
CA ARG A 96 -56.26 -2.61 12.90
C ARG A 96 -57.72 -3.00 13.09
N ALA A 97 -58.05 -3.50 14.27
CA ALA A 97 -59.43 -3.57 14.75
C ALA A 97 -59.53 -2.67 15.99
N CYS A 98 -60.55 -1.82 15.93
CA CYS A 98 -61.02 -0.81 16.89
C CYS A 98 -60.18 0.48 17.00
#